data_AF-A0A4Z0YQN7-F1
#
_entry.id   AF-A0A4Z0YQN7-F1
#
_cell.length_a   1.000
_cell.length_b   1.000
_cell.length_c   1.000
_cell.angle_alpha   90.00
_cell.angle_beta   90.00
_cell.angle_gamma   90.00
#
_symmetry.space_group_name_H-M   'P 1'
#
loop_
_entity.id
_entity.type
_entity.pdbx_description
1 polymer ?
#
loop_
_entity_poly.entity_id
_entity_poly.type
_entity_poly.pdbx_seq_one_letter_code
_entity_poly.pdbx_strand_id
1 'polypeptide(L)'
;MNVAVIAAGLPRCATSSLQEALQSEWLGCYPTMHMARVLPWPDRSQLVLDALREEDKDRRQKTLHKLFDGFAAICDFPGVAFIDDLMDMWPDAKIILNKRNDPVAWAKSIDESLMFFNSWTYRITTFPSTADRLHAQMHFAAFDGPRGWHTLTNTRKLSQRKFGIGRPRNLQTYQRWYNEHNEFVRNEARKRGQDVLEWEPQDGWAPICQFLGKPLPPASLPFPHCNDKQEMRKLKIILVARACGEGIVTNYDERESAGRNTSRLSLPNDPSDENGENWSPSSWESLRTVGADEKQDNRRGEAGKDEEDIGFEDSYDDESDEEWLEEQWRKLRQPVLPEPEPFEEVDYSPPHRLSQKFKDTGLQIIVKMVSIELTPEKPN
;
A
#
# COMPACT_ATOMS: atom_id res chain seq x y z
N MET A 1 11.93 -10.42 5.00
CA MET A 1 13.21 -10.11 4.30
C MET A 1 13.73 -8.78 4.85
N ASN A 2 15.03 -8.59 5.04
CA ASN A 2 15.55 -7.33 5.61
C ASN A 2 15.81 -6.28 4.52
N VAL A 3 15.49 -5.03 4.82
CA VAL A 3 15.75 -3.89 3.93
C VAL A 3 17.25 -3.59 3.91
N ALA A 4 17.85 -3.65 2.73
CA ALA A 4 19.27 -3.38 2.52
C ALA A 4 19.55 -1.93 2.10
N VAL A 5 18.58 -1.23 1.50
CA VAL A 5 18.74 0.15 1.01
C VAL A 5 17.52 1.01 1.35
N ILE A 6 17.77 2.20 1.91
CA ILE A 6 16.75 3.23 2.16
C ILE A 6 17.10 4.45 1.29
N ALA A 7 16.35 4.67 0.22
CA ALA A 7 16.41 5.88 -0.58
C ALA A 7 15.53 6.96 0.08
N ALA A 8 16.20 7.88 0.78
CA ALA A 8 15.60 8.85 1.69
C ALA A 8 15.25 10.20 1.03
N GLY A 9 15.40 10.33 -0.29
CA GLY A 9 15.05 11.53 -1.02
C GLY A 9 13.55 11.79 -1.10
N LEU A 10 13.18 13.07 -1.21
CA LEU A 10 11.79 13.48 -1.37
C LEU A 10 11.17 12.97 -2.68
N PRO A 11 9.83 12.85 -2.74
CA PRO A 11 9.13 12.65 -4.01
C PRO A 11 9.63 13.66 -5.06
N ARG A 12 9.63 13.25 -6.33
CA ARG A 12 10.14 14.06 -7.47
C ARG A 12 11.66 14.30 -7.49
N CYS A 13 12.43 13.61 -6.65
CA CYS A 13 13.91 13.52 -6.72
C CYS A 13 14.38 12.24 -7.45
N ALA A 14 13.77 11.92 -8.59
CA ALA A 14 14.06 10.72 -9.39
C ALA A 14 13.87 9.37 -8.65
N THR A 15 12.89 9.30 -7.76
CA THR A 15 12.59 8.10 -6.95
C THR A 15 12.22 6.88 -7.78
N SER A 16 11.41 7.02 -8.85
CA SER A 16 11.05 5.91 -9.74
C SER A 16 12.27 5.36 -10.49
N SER A 17 13.12 6.25 -11.02
CA SER A 17 14.38 5.88 -11.67
C SER A 17 15.32 5.12 -10.74
N LEU A 18 15.42 5.55 -9.48
CA LEU A 18 16.21 4.86 -8.46
C LEU A 18 15.55 3.52 -8.03
N GLN A 19 14.22 3.45 -7.99
CA GLN A 19 13.49 2.20 -7.76
C GLN A 19 13.84 1.16 -8.83
N GLU A 20 13.76 1.52 -10.11
CA GLU A 20 14.10 0.63 -11.23
C GLU A 20 15.58 0.23 -11.23
N ALA A 21 16.49 1.16 -10.90
CA ALA A 21 17.90 0.84 -10.77
C ALA A 21 18.16 -0.18 -9.65
N LEU A 22 17.56 0.01 -8.47
CA LEU A 22 17.69 -0.90 -7.32
C LEU A 22 17.08 -2.28 -7.60
N GLN A 23 15.95 -2.34 -8.31
CA GLN A 23 15.29 -3.59 -8.69
C GLN A 23 16.02 -4.36 -9.80
N SER A 24 16.90 -3.70 -10.57
CA SER A 24 17.67 -4.34 -11.64
C SER A 24 18.60 -5.44 -11.11
N GLU A 25 18.91 -6.42 -11.96
CA GLU A 25 19.81 -7.54 -11.64
C GLU A 25 21.20 -7.10 -11.15
N TRP A 26 21.64 -5.89 -11.52
CA TRP A 26 22.93 -5.31 -11.12
C TRP A 26 23.01 -4.94 -9.64
N LEU A 27 21.93 -4.40 -9.09
CA LEU A 27 21.86 -4.03 -7.67
C LEU A 27 21.15 -5.10 -6.84
N GLY A 28 20.21 -5.84 -7.44
CA GLY A 28 19.56 -7.03 -6.88
C GLY A 28 18.66 -6.75 -5.68
N CYS A 29 18.20 -5.51 -5.49
CA CYS A 29 17.35 -5.10 -4.39
C CYS A 29 15.86 -5.23 -4.73
N TYR A 30 15.45 -6.36 -5.32
CA TYR A 30 14.05 -6.63 -5.65
C TYR A 30 13.35 -7.38 -4.49
N PRO A 31 12.09 -7.01 -4.13
CA PRO A 31 11.33 -5.86 -4.62
C PRO A 31 11.69 -4.57 -3.87
N THR A 32 11.58 -3.43 -4.55
CA THR A 32 11.73 -2.09 -3.93
C THR A 32 10.36 -1.46 -3.70
N MET A 33 10.08 -1.01 -2.47
CA MET A 33 8.87 -0.27 -2.13
C MET A 33 8.88 1.12 -2.78
N HIS A 34 7.70 1.57 -3.25
CA HIS A 34 7.46 2.90 -3.82
C HIS A 34 5.95 3.19 -3.77
N MET A 35 5.52 4.44 -3.93
CA MET A 35 4.10 4.81 -3.90
C MET A 35 3.27 3.98 -4.91
N ALA A 36 3.84 3.70 -6.08
CA ALA A 36 3.25 2.85 -7.12
C ALA A 36 2.90 1.41 -6.66
N ARG A 37 3.54 0.91 -5.58
CA ARG A 37 3.23 -0.39 -4.96
C ARG A 37 2.24 -0.29 -3.79
N VAL A 38 1.84 0.91 -3.38
CA VAL A 38 0.80 1.17 -2.37
C VAL A 38 -0.55 1.40 -3.04
N LEU A 39 -0.63 2.27 -4.06
CA LEU A 39 -1.90 2.69 -4.68
C LEU A 39 -2.83 1.55 -5.14
N PRO A 40 -2.35 0.46 -5.77
CA PRO A 40 -3.24 -0.61 -6.22
C PRO A 40 -3.78 -1.51 -5.09
N TRP A 41 -3.33 -1.32 -3.85
CA TRP A 41 -3.57 -2.25 -2.74
C TRP A 41 -4.17 -1.51 -1.54
N PRO A 42 -5.51 -1.60 -1.34
CA PRO A 42 -6.20 -0.99 -0.20
C PRO A 42 -5.55 -1.31 1.15
N ASP A 43 -5.16 -2.56 1.38
CA ASP A 43 -4.56 -3.00 2.65
C ASP A 43 -3.23 -2.29 2.95
N ARG A 44 -2.38 -2.09 1.92
CA ARG A 44 -1.14 -1.29 2.09
C ARG A 44 -1.45 0.17 2.33
N SER A 45 -2.46 0.72 1.66
CA SER A 45 -2.91 2.09 1.89
C SER A 45 -3.45 2.28 3.32
N GLN A 46 -4.12 1.27 3.87
CA GLN A 46 -4.58 1.25 5.25
C GLN A 46 -3.41 1.15 6.24
N LEU A 47 -2.45 0.24 6.04
CA LEU A 47 -1.23 0.15 6.87
C LEU A 47 -0.44 1.47 6.89
N VAL A 48 -0.37 2.18 5.76
CA VAL A 48 0.21 3.52 5.70
C VAL A 48 -0.60 4.53 6.52
N LEU A 49 -1.93 4.54 6.40
CA LEU A 49 -2.79 5.42 7.22
C LEU A 49 -2.65 5.15 8.71
N ASP A 50 -2.55 3.89 9.12
CA ASP A 50 -2.40 3.49 10.51
C ASP A 50 -1.03 3.90 11.05
N ALA A 51 0.04 3.66 10.28
CA ALA A 51 1.39 4.11 10.63
C ALA A 51 1.52 5.65 10.68
N LEU A 52 0.80 6.37 9.81
CA LEU A 52 0.70 7.83 9.85
C LEU A 52 -0.01 8.30 11.12
N ARG A 53 -1.13 7.66 11.50
CA ARG A 53 -1.96 8.06 12.65
C ARG A 53 -1.38 7.66 14.02
N GLU A 54 -0.45 6.71 14.07
CA GLU A 54 0.11 6.18 15.32
C GLU A 54 1.22 7.07 15.93
N GLU A 55 0.97 7.59 17.14
CA GLU A 55 1.90 8.42 17.90
C GLU A 55 2.93 7.62 18.70
N ASP A 56 2.64 6.37 19.06
CA ASP A 56 3.59 5.52 19.77
C ASP A 56 4.64 4.95 18.82
N LYS A 57 5.90 5.00 19.22
CA LYS A 57 7.00 4.56 18.36
C LYS A 57 6.96 3.05 18.12
N ASP A 58 6.81 2.27 19.18
CA ASP A 58 6.93 0.81 19.12
C ASP A 58 5.72 0.20 18.40
N ARG A 59 4.52 0.77 18.59
CA ARG A 59 3.33 0.38 17.81
C ARG A 59 3.46 0.78 16.34
N ARG A 60 3.95 1.99 16.03
CA ARG A 60 4.17 2.41 14.64
C ARG A 60 5.20 1.52 13.95
N GLN A 61 6.32 1.19 14.60
CA GLN A 61 7.33 0.29 14.03
C GLN A 61 6.80 -1.11 13.75
N LYS A 62 5.88 -1.65 14.58
CA LYS A 62 5.17 -2.91 14.27
C LYS A 62 4.32 -2.81 13.01
N THR A 63 3.65 -1.68 12.77
CA THR A 63 2.88 -1.43 11.53
C THR A 63 3.82 -1.24 10.33
N LEU A 64 4.91 -0.50 10.49
CA LEU A 64 5.94 -0.32 9.44
C LEU A 64 6.58 -1.66 9.07
N HIS A 65 6.84 -2.55 10.04
CA HIS A 65 7.35 -3.90 9.76
C HIS A 65 6.39 -4.68 8.85
N LYS A 66 5.07 -4.65 9.12
CA LYS A 66 4.06 -5.28 8.24
C LYS A 66 4.02 -4.64 6.84
N LEU A 67 4.21 -3.33 6.76
CA LEU A 67 4.16 -2.57 5.51
C LEU A 67 5.36 -2.85 4.59
N PHE A 68 6.55 -3.01 5.16
CA PHE A 68 7.80 -3.20 4.42
C PHE A 68 8.33 -4.64 4.42
N ASP A 69 7.64 -5.61 5.05
CA ASP A 69 8.06 -7.00 4.94
C ASP A 69 8.03 -7.50 3.48
N GLY A 70 8.97 -8.37 3.16
CA GLY A 70 9.24 -8.85 1.81
C GLY A 70 9.97 -7.87 0.90
N PHE A 71 10.25 -6.62 1.32
CA PHE A 71 10.98 -5.65 0.49
C PHE A 71 12.48 -5.61 0.81
N ALA A 72 13.29 -5.56 -0.24
CA ALA A 72 14.75 -5.46 -0.15
C ALA A 72 15.24 -4.00 -0.12
N ALA A 73 14.45 -3.06 -0.63
CA ALA A 73 14.75 -1.63 -0.59
C ALA A 73 13.49 -0.77 -0.49
N ILE A 74 13.67 0.50 -0.10
CA ILE A 74 12.60 1.48 0.06
C ILE A 74 12.94 2.75 -0.72
N CYS A 75 12.02 3.20 -1.57
CA CYS A 75 12.05 4.50 -2.27
C CYS A 75 10.75 5.27 -2.03
N ASP A 76 10.81 6.60 -2.09
CA ASP A 76 9.64 7.50 -2.08
C ASP A 76 8.76 7.37 -0.81
N PHE A 77 7.55 7.92 -0.87
CA PHE A 77 6.47 7.59 0.04
C PHE A 77 6.06 6.11 -0.12
N PRO A 78 5.78 5.37 0.97
CA PRO A 78 5.62 5.83 2.35
C PRO A 78 6.93 5.98 3.14
N GLY A 79 8.05 5.43 2.67
CA GLY A 79 9.29 5.36 3.43
C GLY A 79 9.85 6.72 3.88
N VAL A 80 9.78 7.71 3.00
CA VAL A 80 10.25 9.09 3.27
C VAL A 80 9.58 9.75 4.48
N ALA A 81 8.40 9.29 4.90
CA ALA A 81 7.68 9.84 6.05
C ALA A 81 8.18 9.31 7.41
N PHE A 82 8.97 8.23 7.41
CA PHE A 82 9.34 7.46 8.60
C PHE A 82 10.85 7.19 8.73
N ILE A 83 11.70 7.97 8.05
CA ILE A 83 13.15 7.69 7.91
C ILE A 83 13.86 7.37 9.23
N ASP A 84 13.56 8.06 10.33
CA ASP A 84 14.16 7.76 11.63
C ASP A 84 13.70 6.42 12.22
N ASP A 85 12.44 6.03 12.03
CA ASP A 85 11.98 4.68 12.38
C ASP A 85 12.62 3.61 11.49
N LEU A 86 12.73 3.83 10.17
CA LEU A 86 13.34 2.84 9.26
C LEU A 86 14.83 2.65 9.56
N MET A 87 15.55 3.72 9.89
CA MET A 87 16.96 3.66 10.31
C MET A 87 17.15 2.93 11.66
N ASP A 88 16.16 3.01 12.56
CA ASP A 88 16.18 2.24 13.81
C ASP A 88 15.84 0.76 13.59
N MET A 89 14.94 0.45 12.65
CA MET A 89 14.51 -0.90 12.31
C MET A 89 15.55 -1.68 11.50
N TRP A 90 16.28 -1.01 10.60
CA TRP A 90 17.34 -1.59 9.77
C TRP A 90 18.63 -0.75 9.86
N PRO A 91 19.40 -0.86 10.96
CA PRO A 91 20.62 -0.08 11.15
C PRO A 91 21.71 -0.38 10.11
N ASP A 92 21.74 -1.60 9.57
CA ASP A 92 22.68 -2.02 8.52
C ASP A 92 22.31 -1.52 7.11
N ALA A 93 21.13 -0.93 6.93
CA ALA A 93 20.67 -0.47 5.63
C ALA A 93 21.50 0.72 5.11
N LYS A 94 21.90 0.65 3.85
CA LYS A 94 22.64 1.73 3.17
C LYS A 94 21.68 2.87 2.83
N ILE A 95 22.04 4.09 3.22
CA ILE A 95 21.19 5.28 3.05
C ILE A 95 21.60 6.04 1.78
N ILE A 96 20.67 6.21 0.84
CA ILE A 96 20.87 7.02 -0.37
C ILE A 96 19.98 8.26 -0.28
N LEU A 97 20.58 9.44 -0.16
CA LEU A 97 19.86 10.72 -0.23
C LEU A 97 19.82 11.20 -1.68
N ASN A 98 18.85 10.69 -2.43
CA ASN A 98 18.60 11.11 -3.81
C ASN A 98 18.00 12.53 -3.84
N LYS A 99 18.64 13.44 -4.57
CA LYS A 99 18.33 14.87 -4.57
C LYS A 99 18.32 15.45 -5.99
N ARG A 100 18.01 16.74 -6.10
CA ARG A 100 18.14 17.58 -7.29
C ARG A 100 18.93 18.85 -6.96
N ASN A 101 19.85 19.24 -7.84
CA ASN A 101 20.61 20.48 -7.74
C ASN A 101 19.75 21.76 -7.66
N ASP A 102 18.55 21.78 -8.26
CA ASP A 102 17.66 22.94 -8.25
C ASP A 102 16.37 22.72 -7.41
N PRO A 103 16.30 23.30 -6.19
CA PRO A 103 15.10 23.31 -5.36
C PRO A 103 13.89 24.01 -6.00
N VAL A 104 14.07 24.96 -6.92
CA VAL A 104 12.98 25.67 -7.61
C VAL A 104 12.33 24.76 -8.65
N ALA A 105 13.11 24.09 -9.49
CA ALA A 105 12.58 23.07 -10.41
C ALA A 105 11.97 21.87 -9.68
N TRP A 106 12.49 21.49 -8.50
CA TRP A 106 11.85 20.50 -7.65
C TRP A 106 10.49 20.99 -7.12
N ALA A 107 10.42 22.20 -6.55
CA ALA A 107 9.19 22.79 -6.01
C ALA A 107 8.08 22.85 -7.08
N LYS A 108 8.43 23.35 -8.28
CA LYS A 108 7.53 23.35 -9.44
C LYS A 108 7.08 21.94 -9.83
N SER A 109 7.97 20.94 -9.78
CA SER A 109 7.61 19.56 -10.08
C SER A 109 6.68 18.93 -9.03
N ILE A 110 6.80 19.28 -7.75
CA ILE A 110 5.87 18.85 -6.70
C ILE A 110 4.49 19.46 -6.96
N ASP A 111 4.44 20.76 -7.19
CA ASP A 111 3.21 21.53 -7.40
C ASP A 111 2.42 20.99 -8.61
N GLU A 112 3.07 20.84 -9.76
CA GLU A 112 2.49 20.26 -10.99
C GLU A 112 1.99 18.81 -10.80
N SER A 113 2.66 18.01 -9.95
CA SER A 113 2.41 16.56 -9.86
C SER A 113 1.44 16.18 -8.75
N LEU A 114 1.71 16.61 -7.52
CA LEU A 114 1.08 16.09 -6.29
C LEU A 114 -0.03 16.99 -5.73
N MET A 115 0.04 18.32 -5.92
CA MET A 115 -0.98 19.22 -5.34
C MET A 115 -2.38 19.03 -5.92
N PHE A 116 -2.51 18.36 -7.07
CA PHE A 116 -3.80 17.90 -7.60
C PHE A 116 -4.54 16.97 -6.61
N PHE A 117 -3.85 16.05 -5.93
CA PHE A 117 -4.50 15.13 -4.98
C PHE A 117 -4.92 15.80 -3.66
N ASN A 118 -4.38 17.00 -3.42
CA ASN A 118 -4.76 17.89 -2.32
C ASN A 118 -5.91 18.84 -2.71
N SER A 119 -6.54 18.65 -3.88
CA SER A 119 -7.71 19.42 -4.28
C SER A 119 -8.99 18.87 -3.66
N TRP A 120 -9.94 19.76 -3.35
CA TRP A 120 -11.28 19.36 -2.92
C TRP A 120 -12.02 18.58 -4.03
N THR A 121 -11.77 18.92 -5.30
CA THR A 121 -12.28 18.18 -6.45
C THR A 121 -11.81 16.72 -6.43
N TYR A 122 -10.51 16.46 -6.23
CA TYR A 122 -10.00 15.09 -6.12
C TYR A 122 -10.74 14.31 -5.00
N ARG A 123 -10.89 14.91 -3.82
CA ARG A 123 -11.56 14.29 -2.66
C ARG A 123 -13.04 13.96 -2.90
N ILE A 124 -13.77 14.74 -3.71
CA ILE A 124 -15.14 14.40 -4.14
C ILE A 124 -15.10 13.26 -5.15
N THR A 125 -14.28 13.40 -6.19
CA THR A 125 -14.22 12.44 -7.31
C THR A 125 -13.83 11.02 -6.86
N THR A 126 -13.02 10.89 -5.83
CA THR A 126 -12.58 9.58 -5.32
C THR A 126 -13.61 8.83 -4.46
N PHE A 127 -14.77 9.42 -4.15
CA PHE A 127 -15.75 8.81 -3.24
C PHE A 127 -16.22 7.38 -3.60
N PRO A 128 -16.39 6.98 -4.89
CA PRO A 128 -16.89 5.64 -5.22
C PRO A 128 -15.92 4.49 -4.90
N SER A 129 -14.61 4.71 -4.99
CA SER A 129 -13.58 3.66 -4.96
C SER A 129 -12.88 3.59 -3.60
N THR A 130 -12.81 2.40 -2.98
CA THR A 130 -12.12 2.22 -1.69
C THR A 130 -10.63 2.56 -1.78
N ALA A 131 -9.93 2.11 -2.83
CA ALA A 131 -8.52 2.44 -3.03
C ALA A 131 -8.31 3.96 -3.16
N ASP A 132 -9.17 4.64 -3.92
CA ASP A 132 -9.05 6.07 -4.17
C ASP A 132 -9.46 6.91 -2.96
N ARG A 133 -10.48 6.48 -2.19
CA ARG A 133 -10.81 7.05 -0.87
C ARG A 133 -9.63 6.94 0.11
N LEU A 134 -8.97 5.78 0.16
CA LEU A 134 -7.80 5.58 1.02
C LEU A 134 -6.61 6.44 0.54
N HIS A 135 -6.40 6.56 -0.77
CA HIS A 135 -5.39 7.47 -1.32
C HIS A 135 -5.68 8.95 -1.02
N ALA A 136 -6.93 9.39 -1.16
CA ALA A 136 -7.36 10.73 -0.77
C ALA A 136 -7.22 10.94 0.75
N GLN A 137 -7.47 9.92 1.58
CA GLN A 137 -7.19 9.97 3.02
C GLN A 137 -5.69 10.02 3.33
N MET A 138 -4.83 9.29 2.60
CA MET A 138 -3.37 9.34 2.76
C MET A 138 -2.86 10.72 2.41
N HIS A 139 -3.28 11.28 1.27
CA HIS A 139 -2.98 12.67 0.91
C HIS A 139 -3.49 13.67 1.94
N PHE A 140 -4.72 13.49 2.43
CA PHE A 140 -5.27 14.35 3.47
C PHE A 140 -4.45 14.30 4.75
N ALA A 141 -4.11 13.11 5.27
CA ALA A 141 -3.27 12.92 6.46
C ALA A 141 -1.83 13.43 6.26
N ALA A 142 -1.26 13.23 5.07
CA ALA A 142 0.09 13.65 4.72
C ALA A 142 0.23 15.13 4.32
N PHE A 143 -0.85 15.85 3.97
CA PHE A 143 -0.74 17.22 3.44
C PHE A 143 -1.79 18.25 3.92
N ASP A 144 -3.06 17.85 4.16
CA ASP A 144 -4.18 18.79 4.01
C ASP A 144 -5.26 18.85 5.11
N GLY A 145 -5.32 17.90 6.04
CA GLY A 145 -6.36 17.91 7.06
C GLY A 145 -6.24 19.03 8.10
N PRO A 146 -7.33 19.38 8.81
CA PRO A 146 -7.20 20.01 10.13
C PRO A 146 -6.34 19.11 11.03
N ARG A 147 -6.34 17.80 10.72
CA ARG A 147 -5.39 16.80 11.20
C ARG A 147 -4.52 16.20 10.09
N GLY A 148 -3.92 16.96 9.17
CA GLY A 148 -3.09 16.36 8.11
C GLY A 148 -2.10 17.32 7.47
N TRP A 149 -0.82 16.96 7.54
CA TRP A 149 0.35 17.84 7.80
C TRP A 149 0.14 18.97 8.85
N HIS A 150 -1.04 19.03 9.48
CA HIS A 150 -1.40 19.98 10.52
C HIS A 150 -1.92 19.37 11.83
N THR A 151 -2.37 18.11 11.98
CA THR A 151 -2.59 17.43 13.32
C THR A 151 -2.74 15.86 13.41
N LEU A 152 -2.56 15.02 12.37
CA LEU A 152 -2.51 13.53 12.55
C LEU A 152 -1.38 12.90 11.72
N THR A 153 -0.16 13.31 12.05
CA THR A 153 1.00 12.41 12.01
C THR A 153 1.92 12.76 13.17
N ASN A 154 2.75 11.81 13.61
CA ASN A 154 3.85 12.11 14.52
C ASN A 154 4.83 13.14 13.91
N THR A 155 4.76 13.36 12.59
CA THR A 155 5.38 14.47 11.87
C THR A 155 4.94 15.85 12.37
N ARG A 156 3.85 16.05 13.12
CA ARG A 156 3.63 17.36 13.80
C ARG A 156 4.61 17.56 14.96
N LYS A 157 4.90 16.51 15.74
CA LYS A 157 5.94 16.55 16.79
C LYS A 157 7.35 16.43 16.23
N LEU A 158 7.51 15.91 15.01
CA LEU A 158 8.80 15.83 14.32
C LEU A 158 9.10 17.08 13.49
N SER A 159 8.29 17.44 12.48
CA SER A 159 8.53 18.60 11.64
C SER A 159 8.26 19.91 12.37
N GLN A 160 7.16 20.08 13.12
CA GLN A 160 6.92 21.37 13.78
C GLN A 160 7.90 21.64 14.95
N ARG A 161 8.66 20.63 15.39
CA ARG A 161 9.66 20.70 16.49
C ARG A 161 11.12 20.56 16.04
N LYS A 162 11.41 19.95 14.87
CA LYS A 162 12.74 19.90 14.23
C LYS A 162 12.91 20.95 13.10
N PHE A 163 11.82 21.39 12.46
CA PHE A 163 11.82 22.09 11.15
C PHE A 163 10.96 23.36 11.10
N GLY A 164 9.72 23.35 11.62
CA GLY A 164 8.91 24.56 11.81
C GLY A 164 8.22 25.11 10.55
N ILE A 165 7.87 24.24 9.58
CA ILE A 165 7.15 24.61 8.35
C ILE A 165 5.73 24.01 8.33
N GLY A 166 4.73 24.83 8.04
CA GLY A 166 3.37 24.36 7.71
C GLY A 166 3.21 24.00 6.22
N ARG A 167 1.97 23.78 5.74
CA ARG A 167 1.66 23.58 4.31
C ARG A 167 2.40 24.61 3.44
N PRO A 168 3.19 24.19 2.43
CA PRO A 168 3.83 25.11 1.49
C PRO A 168 2.77 25.97 0.77
N ARG A 169 2.95 27.29 0.79
CA ARG A 169 2.05 28.26 0.14
C ARG A 169 2.75 29.09 -0.95
N ASN A 170 4.07 29.04 -1.00
CA ASN A 170 4.90 29.78 -1.93
C ASN A 170 6.25 29.06 -2.14
N LEU A 171 7.02 29.52 -3.12
CA LEU A 171 8.32 28.94 -3.47
C LEU A 171 9.28 28.85 -2.28
N GLN A 172 9.35 29.88 -1.44
CA GLN A 172 10.25 29.92 -0.27
C GLN A 172 9.92 28.79 0.73
N THR A 173 8.64 28.56 1.01
CA THR A 173 8.21 27.45 1.89
C THR A 173 8.54 26.07 1.33
N TYR A 174 8.49 25.88 0.00
CA TYR A 174 8.95 24.65 -0.64
C TYR A 174 10.47 24.47 -0.55
N GLN A 175 11.26 25.51 -0.89
CA GLN A 175 12.72 25.47 -0.81
C GLN A 175 13.20 25.17 0.62
N ARG A 176 12.56 25.79 1.62
CA ARG A 176 12.85 25.55 3.03
C ARG A 176 12.57 24.09 3.42
N TRP A 177 11.42 23.54 3.02
CA TRP A 177 11.07 22.12 3.27
C TRP A 177 12.06 21.15 2.63
N TYR A 178 12.46 21.42 1.39
CA TYR A 178 13.47 20.63 0.68
C TYR A 178 14.81 20.58 1.42
N ASN A 179 15.32 21.75 1.81
CA ASN A 179 16.60 21.87 2.51
C ASN A 179 16.56 21.21 3.89
N GLU A 180 15.51 21.49 4.67
CA GLU A 180 15.33 20.94 6.02
C GLU A 180 15.15 19.41 6.02
N HIS A 181 14.49 18.84 5.01
CA HIS A 181 14.44 17.37 4.83
C HIS A 181 15.81 16.77 4.50
N ASN A 182 16.57 17.40 3.60
CA ASN A 182 17.90 16.90 3.27
C ASN A 182 18.85 17.00 4.47
N GLU A 183 18.69 18.01 5.32
CA GLU A 183 19.44 18.14 6.57
C GLU A 183 18.97 17.17 7.67
N PHE A 184 17.65 16.89 7.73
CA PHE A 184 17.06 15.85 8.58
C PHE A 184 17.73 14.49 8.39
N VAL A 185 17.75 14.00 7.14
CA VAL A 185 18.30 12.69 6.80
C VAL A 185 19.77 12.59 7.21
N ARG A 186 20.59 13.60 6.89
CA ARG A 186 22.00 13.67 7.32
C ARG A 186 22.15 13.65 8.85
N ASN A 187 21.29 14.37 9.56
CA ASN A 187 21.36 14.45 11.02
C ASN A 187 20.92 13.14 11.69
N GLU A 188 19.90 12.45 11.19
CA GLU A 188 19.46 11.16 11.73
C GLU A 188 20.43 10.02 11.41
N ALA A 189 21.01 10.00 10.22
CA ALA A 189 22.09 9.06 9.88
C ALA A 189 23.34 9.29 10.74
N ARG A 190 23.76 10.55 10.93
CA ARG A 190 24.92 10.89 11.79
C ARG A 190 24.73 10.43 13.24
N LYS A 191 23.52 10.55 13.81
CA LYS A 191 23.22 10.04 15.17
C LYS A 191 23.40 8.53 15.30
N ARG A 192 23.26 7.79 14.19
CA ARG A 192 23.33 6.32 14.13
C ARG A 192 24.66 5.80 13.57
N GLY A 193 25.58 6.70 13.20
CA GLY A 193 26.85 6.33 12.55
C GLY A 193 26.68 5.74 11.15
N GLN A 194 25.56 6.00 10.47
CA GLN A 194 25.28 5.49 9.13
C GLN A 194 25.85 6.43 8.06
N ASP A 195 26.56 5.85 7.09
CA ASP A 195 26.97 6.57 5.88
C ASP A 195 25.75 6.94 5.02
N VAL A 196 25.80 8.13 4.42
CA VAL A 196 24.80 8.61 3.45
C VAL A 196 25.47 8.88 2.13
N LEU A 197 25.05 8.18 1.07
CA LEU A 197 25.37 8.57 -0.29
C LEU A 197 24.45 9.72 -0.71
N GLU A 198 25.00 10.91 -0.94
CA GLU A 198 24.29 11.94 -1.71
C GLU A 198 24.38 11.59 -3.20
N TRP A 199 23.24 11.57 -3.89
CA TRP A 199 23.15 11.14 -5.28
C TRP A 199 22.17 12.00 -6.07
N GLU A 200 22.52 12.30 -7.33
CA GLU A 200 21.64 12.93 -8.30
C GLU A 200 21.47 12.05 -9.55
N PRO A 201 20.34 12.15 -10.27
CA PRO A 201 20.10 11.34 -11.47
C PRO A 201 21.15 11.49 -12.58
N GLN A 202 21.96 12.55 -12.55
CA GLN A 202 23.11 12.75 -13.44
C GLN A 202 24.32 11.87 -13.09
N ASP A 203 24.48 11.45 -11.84
CA ASP A 203 25.64 10.65 -11.40
C ASP A 203 25.52 9.18 -11.83
N GLY A 204 24.29 8.73 -12.10
CA GLY A 204 23.99 7.41 -12.64
C GLY A 204 24.46 6.25 -11.76
N TRP A 205 24.95 5.18 -12.39
CA TRP A 205 25.25 3.91 -11.73
C TRP A 205 26.46 3.95 -10.79
N ALA A 206 27.52 4.67 -11.15
CA ALA A 206 28.85 4.53 -10.54
C ALA A 206 28.88 4.71 -9.01
N PRO A 207 28.38 5.81 -8.43
CA PRO A 207 28.40 5.99 -6.97
C PRO A 207 27.50 4.99 -6.24
N ILE A 208 26.35 4.61 -6.80
CA ILE A 208 25.45 3.63 -6.19
C ILE A 208 26.12 2.24 -6.15
N CYS A 209 26.71 1.81 -7.27
CA CYS A 209 27.41 0.53 -7.35
C CYS A 209 28.58 0.48 -6.36
N GLN A 210 29.38 1.55 -6.29
CA GLN A 210 30.48 1.66 -5.32
C GLN A 210 29.97 1.62 -3.87
N PHE A 211 28.93 2.37 -3.53
CA PHE A 211 28.38 2.46 -2.18
C PHE A 211 27.72 1.17 -1.68
N LEU A 212 27.12 0.40 -2.60
CA LEU A 212 26.48 -0.88 -2.32
C LEU A 212 27.42 -2.09 -2.50
N GLY A 213 28.68 -1.88 -2.90
CA GLY A 213 29.64 -2.97 -3.16
C GLY A 213 29.25 -3.86 -4.36
N LYS A 214 28.56 -3.29 -5.34
CA LYS A 214 28.03 -3.99 -6.53
C LYS A 214 28.91 -3.72 -7.77
N PRO A 215 28.98 -4.65 -8.73
CA PRO A 215 29.68 -4.41 -10.00
C PRO A 215 29.00 -3.30 -10.80
N LEU A 216 29.80 -2.51 -11.51
CA LEU A 216 29.27 -1.53 -12.47
C LEU A 216 28.66 -2.26 -13.68
N PRO A 217 27.47 -1.87 -14.16
CA PRO A 217 26.93 -2.42 -15.41
C PRO A 217 27.76 -2.01 -16.64
N PRO A 218 27.58 -2.70 -17.78
CA PRO A 218 28.20 -2.32 -19.05
C PRO A 218 27.87 -0.87 -19.44
N ALA A 219 28.84 -0.18 -20.03
CA ALA A 219 28.68 1.22 -20.46
C ALA A 219 27.56 1.44 -21.52
N SER A 220 27.06 0.37 -22.15
CA SER A 220 25.91 0.38 -23.04
C SER A 220 24.55 0.42 -22.33
N LEU A 221 24.50 0.17 -21.01
CA LEU A 221 23.27 0.22 -20.21
C LEU A 221 23.10 1.60 -19.56
N PRO A 222 22.25 2.50 -20.10
CA PRO A 222 22.00 3.79 -19.48
C PRO A 222 21.34 3.61 -18.10
N PHE A 223 21.49 4.61 -17.24
CA PHE A 223 20.73 4.63 -15.98
C PHE A 223 19.22 4.77 -16.28
N PRO A 224 18.32 4.06 -15.57
CA PRO A 224 16.88 4.12 -15.83
C PRO A 224 16.33 5.55 -15.76
N HIS A 225 15.58 5.98 -16.77
CA HIS A 225 14.98 7.30 -16.84
C HIS A 225 13.45 7.20 -16.96
N CYS A 226 12.77 7.09 -15.82
CA CYS A 226 11.32 7.01 -15.74
C CYS A 226 10.67 8.36 -16.07
N ASN A 227 9.78 8.41 -17.05
CA ASN A 227 9.08 9.65 -17.43
C ASN A 227 7.89 9.95 -16.50
N ASP A 228 8.19 10.22 -15.24
CA ASP A 228 7.18 10.41 -14.20
C ASP A 228 6.14 11.50 -14.55
N LYS A 229 6.48 12.51 -15.36
CA LYS A 229 5.51 13.56 -15.73
C LYS A 229 4.39 13.01 -16.63
N GLN A 230 4.71 12.10 -17.56
CA GLN A 230 3.72 11.51 -18.46
C GLN A 230 2.86 10.49 -17.72
N GLU A 231 3.45 9.66 -16.86
CA GLU A 231 2.70 8.69 -16.06
C GLU A 231 1.79 9.38 -15.04
N MET A 232 2.24 10.45 -14.36
CA MET A 232 1.36 11.25 -13.51
C MET A 232 0.21 11.90 -14.29
N ARG A 233 0.41 12.31 -15.56
CA ARG A 233 -0.67 12.84 -16.40
C ARG A 233 -1.69 11.75 -16.75
N LYS A 234 -1.23 10.55 -17.13
CA LYS A 234 -2.11 9.38 -17.39
C LYS A 234 -2.90 9.02 -16.13
N LEU A 235 -2.23 8.90 -14.97
CA LEU A 235 -2.87 8.58 -13.70
C LEU A 235 -3.98 9.57 -13.34
N LYS A 236 -3.74 10.89 -13.49
CA LYS A 236 -4.78 11.91 -13.29
C LYS A 236 -5.98 11.73 -14.22
N ILE A 237 -5.77 11.41 -15.49
CA ILE A 237 -6.85 11.15 -16.46
C ILE A 237 -7.65 9.92 -16.05
N ILE A 238 -6.98 8.81 -15.71
CA ILE A 238 -7.62 7.56 -15.27
C ILE A 238 -8.47 7.78 -14.01
N LEU A 239 -7.93 8.48 -13.01
CA LEU A 239 -8.63 8.77 -11.76
C LEU A 239 -9.86 9.68 -11.95
N VAL A 240 -9.77 10.67 -12.84
CA VAL A 240 -10.92 11.53 -13.19
C VAL A 240 -11.97 10.75 -13.97
N ALA A 241 -11.58 9.92 -14.94
CA ALA A 241 -12.53 9.13 -15.72
C ALA A 241 -13.30 8.11 -14.85
N ARG A 242 -12.57 7.33 -14.02
CA ARG A 242 -13.17 6.41 -13.05
C ARG A 242 -14.20 7.11 -12.15
N ALA A 243 -13.89 8.33 -11.71
CA ALA A 243 -14.79 9.13 -10.88
C ALA A 243 -16.04 9.64 -11.60
N CYS A 244 -15.93 9.93 -12.90
CA CYS A 244 -17.06 10.35 -13.74
C CYS A 244 -17.99 9.18 -14.13
N GLY A 245 -17.69 7.95 -13.71
CA GLY A 245 -18.37 6.75 -14.22
C GLY A 245 -18.02 6.41 -15.67
N GLU A 246 -17.10 7.16 -16.28
CA GLU A 246 -16.50 6.80 -17.55
C GLU A 246 -15.55 5.63 -17.30
N GLY A 247 -16.03 4.42 -17.60
CA GLY A 247 -15.21 3.22 -17.69
C GLY A 247 -14.19 3.32 -18.81
N ILE A 248 -13.17 4.17 -18.65
CA ILE A 248 -11.91 4.02 -19.38
C ILE A 248 -11.34 2.69 -18.90
N VAL A 249 -11.59 1.67 -19.73
CA VAL A 249 -11.04 0.33 -19.67
C VAL A 249 -9.53 0.45 -19.72
N THR A 250 -8.96 0.65 -18.54
CA THR A 250 -7.60 0.30 -18.22
C THR A 250 -7.70 -1.08 -17.61
N ASN A 251 -7.04 -2.04 -18.25
CA ASN A 251 -7.00 -3.46 -17.90
C ASN A 251 -6.19 -3.62 -16.58
N TYR A 252 -6.76 -3.09 -15.49
CA TYR A 252 -6.18 -2.99 -14.16
C TYR A 252 -6.82 -4.02 -13.22
N ASP A 253 -8.10 -4.32 -13.44
CA ASP A 253 -8.79 -5.49 -12.88
C ASP A 253 -8.53 -6.76 -13.73
N GLU A 254 -8.27 -6.59 -15.02
CA GLU A 254 -7.62 -7.61 -15.85
C GLU A 254 -6.17 -7.81 -15.39
N ARG A 255 -5.98 -8.74 -14.47
CA ARG A 255 -4.66 -9.25 -14.11
C ARG A 255 -4.10 -10.07 -15.29
N GLU A 256 -3.39 -9.45 -16.23
CA GLU A 256 -2.46 -10.19 -17.10
C GLU A 256 -1.24 -10.61 -16.24
N SER A 257 -1.37 -11.72 -15.53
CA SER A 257 -0.26 -12.34 -14.79
C SER A 257 -0.03 -13.78 -15.25
N ALA A 258 1.20 -14.26 -15.16
CA ALA A 258 1.53 -15.66 -15.45
C ALA A 258 0.92 -16.57 -14.37
N GLY A 259 -0.22 -17.18 -14.66
CA GLY A 259 -0.96 -18.04 -13.74
C GLY A 259 -2.46 -17.78 -13.77
N ARG A 260 -3.18 -18.37 -12.80
CA ARG A 260 -4.64 -18.26 -12.70
C ARG A 260 -5.03 -16.94 -12.03
N ASN A 261 -5.76 -16.10 -12.76
CA ASN A 261 -6.17 -14.77 -12.31
C ASN A 261 -7.64 -14.68 -11.86
N THR A 262 -8.45 -15.69 -12.18
CA THR A 262 -9.88 -15.83 -11.82
C THR A 262 -10.09 -16.89 -10.73
N SER A 263 -11.22 -16.83 -10.01
CA SER A 263 -11.61 -17.86 -9.04
C SER A 263 -11.81 -19.24 -9.71
N ARG A 264 -11.77 -20.31 -8.90
CA ARG A 264 -12.17 -21.69 -9.28
C ARG A 264 -13.51 -22.08 -8.65
N LEU A 265 -13.93 -21.31 -7.65
CA LEU A 265 -15.25 -21.41 -7.06
C LEU A 265 -16.15 -20.51 -7.89
N SER A 266 -17.29 -21.06 -8.31
CA SER A 266 -18.42 -20.29 -8.81
C SER A 266 -18.81 -19.22 -7.80
N LEU A 267 -19.31 -18.09 -8.28
CA LEU A 267 -19.92 -17.10 -7.40
C LEU A 267 -21.35 -17.57 -7.05
N PRO A 268 -21.86 -17.27 -5.84
CA PRO A 268 -23.28 -17.47 -5.53
C PRO A 268 -24.18 -16.79 -6.56
N ASN A 269 -25.29 -17.45 -6.92
CA ASN A 269 -26.25 -16.92 -7.90
C ASN A 269 -26.90 -15.61 -7.43
N ASP A 270 -27.14 -15.49 -6.11
CA ASP A 270 -27.50 -14.26 -5.43
C ASP A 270 -26.43 -13.95 -4.36
N PRO A 271 -25.54 -12.98 -4.59
CA PRO A 271 -24.48 -12.59 -3.66
C PRO A 271 -24.94 -11.61 -2.57
N SER A 272 -26.25 -11.41 -2.38
CA SER A 272 -26.76 -10.53 -1.33
C SER A 272 -26.37 -11.01 0.08
N ASP A 273 -25.95 -10.07 0.93
CA ASP A 273 -25.72 -10.29 2.37
C ASP A 273 -27.02 -10.60 3.14
N GLU A 274 -28.18 -10.32 2.52
CA GLU A 274 -29.53 -10.64 3.02
C GLU A 274 -29.99 -12.05 2.60
N ASN A 275 -29.34 -12.68 1.62
CA ASN A 275 -29.64 -14.06 1.25
C ASN A 275 -29.08 -15.01 2.33
N GLY A 276 -29.98 -15.58 3.14
CA GLY A 276 -29.66 -16.51 4.22
C GLY A 276 -28.90 -17.76 3.76
N GLU A 277 -29.09 -18.24 2.52
CA GLU A 277 -28.43 -19.46 2.01
C GLU A 277 -26.90 -19.30 1.87
N ASN A 278 -26.41 -18.05 1.77
CA ASN A 278 -24.98 -17.75 1.76
C ASN A 278 -24.31 -17.90 3.14
N TRP A 279 -25.08 -18.17 4.18
CA TRP A 279 -24.63 -18.07 5.58
C TRP A 279 -24.89 -19.36 6.39
N SER A 280 -23.98 -19.64 7.31
CA SER A 280 -24.09 -20.72 8.30
C SER A 280 -24.00 -20.13 9.71
N PRO A 281 -25.07 -20.24 10.52
CA PRO A 281 -26.40 -20.73 10.15
C PRO A 281 -27.11 -19.75 9.19
N SER A 282 -28.16 -20.22 8.50
CA SER A 282 -28.80 -19.46 7.40
C SER A 282 -29.84 -18.43 7.81
N SER A 283 -30.34 -18.49 9.04
CA SER A 283 -31.27 -17.49 9.60
C SER A 283 -31.04 -17.27 11.09
N TRP A 284 -31.48 -16.12 11.59
CA TRP A 284 -31.44 -15.79 13.02
C TRP A 284 -32.35 -16.69 13.86
N GLU A 285 -33.42 -17.25 13.28
CA GLU A 285 -34.33 -18.19 13.96
C GLU A 285 -33.58 -19.42 14.50
N SER A 286 -32.51 -19.86 13.82
CA SER A 286 -31.67 -20.97 14.27
C SER A 286 -31.03 -20.70 15.65
N LEU A 287 -30.72 -19.44 15.96
CA LEU A 287 -30.14 -19.01 17.24
C LEU A 287 -31.15 -19.04 18.39
N ARG A 288 -32.46 -19.13 18.13
CA ARG A 288 -33.48 -19.33 19.18
C ARG A 288 -33.21 -20.58 20.03
N THR A 289 -32.58 -21.60 19.44
CA THR A 289 -32.21 -22.83 20.18
C THR A 289 -30.95 -22.71 21.04
N VAL A 290 -30.18 -21.62 20.88
CA VAL A 290 -28.91 -21.37 21.60
C VAL A 290 -29.08 -20.27 22.65
N GLY A 291 -29.89 -19.24 22.37
CA GLY A 291 -30.04 -18.05 23.23
C GLY A 291 -30.83 -18.24 24.53
N ALA A 292 -31.32 -19.45 24.84
CA ALA A 292 -32.11 -19.73 26.05
C ALA A 292 -31.27 -19.68 27.34
N ASP A 293 -29.98 -20.04 27.29
CA ASP A 293 -29.12 -20.13 28.47
C ASP A 293 -28.34 -18.82 28.77
N GLU A 294 -27.89 -18.07 27.75
CA GLU A 294 -27.05 -16.87 27.97
C GLU A 294 -27.81 -15.67 28.58
N LYS A 295 -29.14 -15.57 28.37
CA LYS A 295 -29.95 -14.49 28.97
C LYS A 295 -30.00 -14.53 30.51
N GLN A 296 -29.67 -15.66 31.14
CA GLN A 296 -29.63 -15.76 32.61
C GLN A 296 -28.38 -15.13 33.24
N ASP A 297 -27.25 -15.08 32.53
CA ASP A 297 -25.97 -14.67 33.13
C ASP A 297 -25.81 -13.14 33.11
N ASN A 298 -26.19 -12.49 32.00
CA ASN A 298 -26.08 -11.04 31.85
C ASN A 298 -26.96 -10.23 32.83
N ARG A 299 -28.07 -10.79 33.34
CA ARG A 299 -28.90 -10.13 34.38
C ARG A 299 -28.35 -10.28 35.80
N ARG A 300 -27.35 -11.13 36.04
CA ARG A 300 -26.74 -11.31 37.37
C ARG A 300 -25.55 -10.39 37.64
N GLY A 301 -25.02 -9.71 36.62
CA GLY A 301 -23.87 -8.82 36.74
C GLY A 301 -24.17 -7.47 37.41
N GLU A 302 -25.40 -6.95 37.27
CA GLU A 302 -25.76 -5.59 37.68
C GLU A 302 -27.05 -5.55 38.55
N ALA A 303 -26.99 -6.18 39.73
CA ALA A 303 -28.05 -6.06 40.74
C ALA A 303 -27.46 -6.00 42.16
N GLY A 304 -26.68 -4.96 42.44
CA GLY A 304 -26.39 -4.58 43.82
C GLY A 304 -27.53 -3.76 44.40
N LYS A 305 -28.24 -4.31 45.41
CA LYS A 305 -29.09 -3.63 46.42
C LYS A 305 -29.86 -2.38 45.93
N ASP A 306 -31.18 -2.42 45.81
CA ASP A 306 -32.07 -2.41 46.98
C ASP A 306 -33.46 -3.00 46.65
N GLU A 307 -34.24 -3.31 47.70
CA GLU A 307 -35.60 -3.84 47.59
C GLU A 307 -36.60 -2.73 47.26
N GLU A 308 -37.43 -2.90 46.22
CA GLU A 308 -38.85 -2.50 46.30
C GLU A 308 -39.70 -3.30 45.30
N ASP A 309 -40.75 -3.93 45.83
CA ASP A 309 -41.64 -4.86 45.12
C ASP A 309 -42.66 -4.07 44.28
N ILE A 310 -42.42 -4.00 42.96
CA ILE A 310 -43.35 -3.42 42.00
C ILE A 310 -43.67 -4.49 40.96
N GLY A 311 -44.87 -5.08 41.08
CA GLY A 311 -45.38 -6.04 40.11
C GLY A 311 -45.50 -5.40 38.72
N PHE A 312 -44.55 -5.68 37.85
CA PHE A 312 -44.64 -5.39 36.43
C PHE A 312 -45.18 -6.65 35.73
N GLU A 313 -46.30 -6.48 35.04
CA GLU A 313 -46.88 -7.53 34.22
C GLU A 313 -46.01 -7.65 32.97
N ASP A 314 -45.14 -8.67 32.90
CA ASP A 314 -44.24 -8.91 31.77
C ASP A 314 -45.06 -9.19 30.50
N SER A 315 -45.42 -8.13 29.77
CA SER A 315 -45.80 -8.22 28.38
C SER A 315 -44.54 -8.57 27.58
N TYR A 316 -44.39 -9.87 27.28
CA TYR A 316 -43.34 -10.39 26.41
C TYR A 316 -43.41 -9.68 25.05
N ASP A 317 -42.51 -8.72 24.85
CA ASP A 317 -42.44 -7.89 23.65
C ASP A 317 -41.54 -8.59 22.61
N ASP A 318 -42.12 -9.61 21.95
CA ASP A 318 -41.42 -10.53 21.03
C ASP A 318 -40.60 -9.79 19.96
N GLU A 319 -41.04 -8.61 19.50
CA GLU A 319 -40.34 -7.79 18.50
C GLU A 319 -38.91 -7.42 18.95
N SER A 320 -38.72 -7.13 20.25
CA SER A 320 -37.41 -6.75 20.81
C SER A 320 -36.39 -7.90 20.84
N ASP A 321 -36.87 -9.14 20.88
CA ASP A 321 -36.06 -10.35 20.89
C ASP A 321 -35.65 -10.78 19.48
N GLU A 322 -36.49 -10.53 18.47
CA GLU A 322 -36.19 -10.82 17.07
C GLU A 322 -35.09 -9.88 16.54
N GLU A 323 -35.17 -8.57 16.79
CA GLU A 323 -34.12 -7.61 16.41
C GLU A 323 -32.75 -7.98 17.02
N TRP A 324 -32.72 -8.37 18.30
CA TRP A 324 -31.47 -8.76 18.97
C TRP A 324 -30.88 -10.06 18.38
N LEU A 325 -31.71 -11.07 18.13
CA LEU A 325 -31.27 -12.31 17.50
C LEU A 325 -30.75 -12.09 16.08
N GLU A 326 -31.35 -11.18 15.31
CA GLU A 326 -30.85 -10.80 13.98
C GLU A 326 -29.48 -10.11 14.08
N GLU A 327 -29.28 -9.23 15.07
CA GLU A 327 -27.99 -8.57 15.29
C GLU A 327 -26.88 -9.58 15.69
N GLN A 328 -27.19 -10.58 16.53
CA GLN A 328 -26.24 -11.66 16.85
C GLN A 328 -25.97 -12.56 15.64
N TRP A 329 -26.99 -12.88 14.84
CA TRP A 329 -26.82 -13.65 13.62
C TRP A 329 -25.87 -12.96 12.63
N ARG A 330 -26.03 -11.65 12.42
CA ARG A 330 -25.11 -10.84 11.59
C ARG A 330 -23.66 -10.85 12.10
N LYS A 331 -23.44 -11.03 13.41
CA LYS A 331 -22.09 -11.09 14.03
C LYS A 331 -21.47 -12.49 14.00
N LEU A 332 -22.28 -13.55 14.08
CA LEU A 332 -21.80 -14.94 14.27
C LEU A 332 -21.81 -15.77 12.98
N ARG A 333 -22.61 -15.39 11.97
CA ARG A 333 -22.74 -16.13 10.71
C ARG A 333 -21.42 -16.25 9.95
N GLN A 334 -21.13 -17.44 9.44
CA GLN A 334 -19.97 -17.71 8.58
C GLN A 334 -20.42 -17.92 7.12
N PRO A 335 -19.64 -17.50 6.11
CA PRO A 335 -20.01 -17.69 4.72
C PRO A 335 -19.98 -19.18 4.34
N VAL A 336 -21.04 -19.66 3.69
CA VAL A 336 -21.07 -20.99 3.07
C VAL A 336 -20.27 -20.92 1.78
N LEU A 337 -19.18 -21.69 1.72
CA LEU A 337 -18.39 -21.82 0.50
C LEU A 337 -19.05 -22.85 -0.42
N PRO A 338 -19.25 -22.54 -1.72
CA PRO A 338 -19.75 -23.52 -2.66
C PRO A 338 -18.73 -24.65 -2.86
N GLU A 339 -19.22 -25.87 -3.05
CA GLU A 339 -18.40 -27.00 -3.45
C GLU A 339 -17.64 -26.66 -4.75
N PRO A 340 -16.37 -27.09 -4.89
CA PRO A 340 -15.60 -26.81 -6.10
C PRO A 340 -16.24 -27.51 -7.30
N GLU A 341 -16.23 -26.84 -8.45
CA GLU A 341 -16.68 -27.44 -9.71
C GLU A 341 -15.86 -28.70 -10.03
N PRO A 342 -16.45 -29.70 -10.72
CA PRO A 342 -15.73 -30.89 -11.15
C PRO A 342 -14.42 -30.53 -11.88
N PHE A 343 -13.35 -31.28 -11.58
CA PHE A 343 -12.06 -31.02 -12.19
C PHE A 343 -12.10 -31.24 -13.71
N GLU A 344 -11.98 -30.16 -14.47
CA GLU A 344 -11.70 -30.19 -15.91
C GLU A 344 -10.19 -30.08 -16.18
N GLU A 345 -9.71 -30.86 -17.14
CA GLU A 345 -8.31 -30.85 -17.55
C GLU A 345 -8.01 -29.57 -18.37
N VAL A 346 -7.12 -28.73 -17.83
CA VAL A 346 -6.83 -27.41 -18.41
C VAL A 346 -5.89 -27.54 -19.61
N ASP A 347 -6.33 -27.07 -20.77
CA ASP A 347 -5.43 -26.88 -21.92
C ASP A 347 -4.47 -25.71 -21.66
N TYR A 348 -3.22 -26.03 -21.37
CA TYR A 348 -2.13 -25.05 -21.20
C TYR A 348 -1.54 -24.58 -22.53
N SER A 349 -2.10 -24.98 -23.68
CA SER A 349 -1.69 -24.47 -25.00
C SER A 349 -1.89 -22.95 -25.07
N PRO A 350 -0.86 -22.16 -25.39
CA PRO A 350 -1.03 -20.72 -25.52
C PRO A 350 -1.98 -20.40 -26.69
N PRO A 351 -3.06 -19.63 -26.48
CA PRO A 351 -4.11 -19.43 -27.49
C PRO A 351 -3.61 -18.71 -28.75
N HIS A 352 -2.49 -18.00 -28.64
CA HIS A 352 -1.79 -17.38 -29.75
C HIS A 352 -0.29 -17.69 -29.66
N ARG A 353 0.32 -18.00 -30.80
CA ARG A 353 1.79 -18.08 -30.86
C ARG A 353 2.36 -16.68 -30.68
N LEU A 354 3.37 -16.54 -29.80
CA LEU A 354 4.00 -15.24 -29.54
C LEU A 354 4.57 -14.60 -30.83
N SER A 355 5.05 -15.43 -31.77
CA SER A 355 5.49 -15.00 -33.10
C SER A 355 4.38 -14.40 -33.98
N GLN A 356 3.11 -14.70 -33.71
CA GLN A 356 1.97 -14.01 -34.31
C GLN A 356 1.66 -12.71 -33.55
N LYS A 357 1.57 -12.76 -32.21
CA LYS A 357 1.25 -11.58 -31.36
C LYS A 357 2.22 -10.41 -31.58
N PHE A 358 3.51 -10.70 -31.82
CA PHE A 358 4.55 -9.67 -31.93
C PHE A 358 5.08 -9.45 -33.35
N LYS A 359 4.46 -10.05 -34.38
CA LYS A 359 4.90 -10.00 -35.78
C LYS A 359 5.19 -8.58 -36.26
N ASP A 360 4.29 -7.65 -35.99
CA ASP A 360 4.36 -6.27 -36.50
C ASP A 360 5.32 -5.38 -35.69
N THR A 361 5.73 -5.83 -34.51
CA THR A 361 6.69 -5.12 -33.63
C THR A 361 8.15 -5.48 -33.92
N GLY A 362 8.40 -6.52 -34.73
CA GLY A 362 9.75 -7.01 -35.03
C GLY A 362 10.46 -7.74 -33.89
N LEU A 363 9.80 -7.98 -32.75
CA LEU A 363 10.38 -8.64 -31.58
C LEU A 363 10.72 -10.11 -31.88
N GLN A 364 12.02 -10.44 -31.95
CA GLN A 364 12.48 -11.83 -31.97
C GLN A 364 12.54 -12.41 -30.56
N ILE A 365 11.70 -13.41 -30.29
CA ILE A 365 11.74 -14.18 -29.04
C ILE A 365 12.52 -15.48 -29.29
N ILE A 366 13.74 -15.56 -28.77
CA ILE A 366 14.58 -16.76 -28.83
C ILE A 366 14.42 -17.54 -27.52
N VAL A 367 13.62 -18.60 -27.54
CA VAL A 367 13.48 -19.51 -26.40
C VAL A 367 14.67 -20.49 -26.39
N LYS A 368 15.67 -20.22 -25.55
CA LYS A 368 16.70 -21.21 -25.21
C LYS A 368 16.16 -22.14 -24.12
N MET A 369 15.66 -23.30 -24.52
CA MET A 369 15.36 -24.38 -23.59
C MET A 369 16.67 -24.89 -22.98
N VAL A 370 16.86 -24.72 -21.67
CA VAL A 370 17.93 -25.41 -20.93
C VAL A 370 17.39 -26.79 -20.59
N SER A 371 17.89 -27.82 -21.27
CA SER A 371 17.63 -29.21 -20.87
C SER A 371 18.41 -29.49 -19.60
N ILE A 372 17.73 -29.58 -18.46
CA ILE A 372 18.30 -30.11 -17.22
C ILE A 372 18.06 -31.61 -17.25
N GLU A 373 18.99 -32.37 -17.83
CA GLU A 373 19.03 -33.81 -17.68
C GLU A 373 19.42 -34.15 -16.24
N LEU A 374 18.40 -34.44 -15.40
CA LEU A 374 18.61 -35.07 -14.11
C LEU A 374 19.00 -36.53 -14.33
N THR A 375 20.29 -36.79 -14.52
CA THR A 375 20.85 -38.14 -14.49
C THR A 375 20.66 -38.72 -13.07
N PRO A 376 19.91 -39.82 -12.88
CA PRO A 376 19.65 -40.36 -11.54
C PRO A 376 20.86 -41.03 -10.88
N GLU A 377 21.96 -41.19 -11.61
CA GLU A 377 23.08 -42.06 -11.24
C GLU A 377 24.29 -41.25 -10.72
N LYS A 378 24.17 -40.82 -9.46
CA LYS A 378 25.23 -40.59 -8.45
C LYS A 378 26.45 -39.71 -8.83
N PRO A 379 26.73 -38.74 -7.95
CA PRO A 379 28.09 -38.63 -7.40
C PRO A 379 28.07 -38.70 -5.86
N ASN A 380 29.10 -39.37 -5.31
CA ASN A 380 29.51 -39.21 -3.91
C ASN A 380 30.34 -37.93 -3.75
#